data_AF-E6N4K6-F1
#
_entry.id   AF-E6N4K6-F1
#
_cell.length_a   1.000
_cell.length_b   1.000
_cell.length_c   1.000
_cell.angle_alpha   90.00
_cell.angle_beta   90.00
_cell.angle_gamma   90.00
#
_symmetry.space_group_name_H-M   'P 1'
#
loop_
_entity.id
_entity.type
_entity.pdbx_description
1 polymer ?
#
loop_
_entity_poly.entity_id
_entity_poly.type
_entity_poly.pdbx_seq_one_letter_code
_entity_poly.pdbx_strand_id
1 'polypeptide(L)'
;MGPLWLINILISLMIVTGLLYSLRNYLLTRKYARTKFTNALVALTSVFLIQHLYAAYVFYMMSVSYSEEMHIATPLLMLNVIGFAGFTIFIYLSRT
;
A
#
# COMPACT_ATOMS: atom_id res chain seq x y z
N MET A 1 -13.30 -17.27 4.54
CA MET A 1 -12.19 -16.29 4.56
C MET A 1 -12.10 -15.72 5.97
N GLY A 2 -11.02 -16.01 6.71
CA GLY A 2 -10.88 -15.53 8.09
C GLY A 2 -10.87 -13.99 8.19
N PRO A 3 -11.39 -13.39 9.27
CA PRO A 3 -11.55 -11.93 9.40
C PRO A 3 -10.21 -11.17 9.30
N LEU A 4 -9.11 -11.76 9.82
CA LEU A 4 -7.77 -11.16 9.75
C LEU A 4 -7.25 -11.02 8.31
N TRP A 5 -7.56 -11.98 7.45
CA TRP A 5 -7.19 -11.92 6.04
C TRP A 5 -7.96 -10.83 5.32
N LEU A 6 -9.26 -10.68 5.63
CA LEU A 6 -10.09 -9.63 5.05
C LEU A 6 -9.59 -8.24 5.45
N ILE A 7 -9.21 -8.04 6.72
CA ILE A 7 -8.62 -6.79 7.19
C ILE A 7 -7.29 -6.49 6.47
N ASN A 8 -6.43 -7.50 6.29
CA ASN A 8 -5.18 -7.35 5.53
C ASN A 8 -5.43 -6.87 4.10
N ILE A 9 -6.40 -7.47 3.41
CA ILE A 9 -6.74 -7.04 2.05
C ILE A 9 -7.28 -5.61 2.05
N LEU A 10 -8.18 -5.27 2.96
CA LEU A 10 -8.74 -3.92 3.05
C LEU A 10 -7.65 -2.87 3.28
N ILE A 11 -6.71 -3.12 4.21
CA ILE A 11 -5.59 -2.21 4.47
C ILE A 11 -4.73 -2.04 3.21
N SER A 12 -4.36 -3.15 2.54
CA SER A 12 -3.58 -3.08 1.29
C SER A 12 -4.29 -2.27 0.21
N LEU A 13 -5.60 -2.45 0.04
CA LEU A 13 -6.40 -1.69 -0.91
C LEU A 13 -6.48 -0.20 -0.52
N MET A 14 -6.62 0.13 0.77
CA MET A 14 -6.57 1.51 1.25
C MET A 14 -5.23 2.17 0.91
N ILE A 15 -4.10 1.47 1.10
CA ILE A 15 -2.78 1.98 0.69
C ILE A 15 -2.73 2.22 -0.81
N VAL A 16 -3.20 1.27 -1.62
CA VAL A 16 -3.26 1.42 -3.09
C VAL A 16 -4.06 2.66 -3.50
N THR A 17 -5.24 2.89 -2.90
CA THR A 17 -6.05 4.07 -3.22
C THR A 17 -5.32 5.38 -2.87
N GLY A 18 -4.63 5.43 -1.72
CA GLY A 18 -3.80 6.57 -1.35
C GLY A 18 -2.61 6.77 -2.28
N LEU A 19 -1.94 5.68 -2.69
CA LEU A 19 -0.83 5.73 -3.63
C LEU A 19 -1.27 6.21 -5.01
N LEU A 20 -2.44 5.79 -5.49
CA LEU A 20 -3.02 6.28 -6.75
C LEU A 20 -3.29 7.80 -6.68
N TYR A 21 -3.82 8.28 -5.55
CA TYR A 21 -4.02 9.70 -5.32
C TYR A 21 -2.69 10.48 -5.32
N SER A 22 -1.69 9.99 -4.58
CA SER A 22 -0.35 10.60 -4.56
C SER A 22 0.33 10.57 -5.92
N LEU A 23 0.27 9.43 -6.63
CA LEU A 23 0.82 9.27 -7.97
C LEU A 23 0.20 10.27 -8.95
N ARG A 24 -1.13 10.44 -8.91
CA ARG A 24 -1.82 11.44 -9.71
C ARG A 24 -1.26 12.84 -9.44
N ASN A 25 -1.12 13.22 -8.17
CA ASN A 25 -0.56 14.53 -7.81
C ASN A 25 0.89 14.68 -8.28
N TYR A 26 1.73 13.66 -8.12
CA TYR A 26 3.11 13.69 -8.61
C TYR A 26 3.21 13.81 -10.12
N LEU A 27 2.33 13.12 -10.88
CA LEU A 27 2.26 13.24 -12.33
C LEU A 27 1.78 14.62 -12.78
N LEU A 28 0.83 15.22 -12.06
CA LEU A 28 0.41 16.60 -12.29
C LEU A 28 1.56 17.57 -12.01
N THR A 29 2.24 17.46 -10.87
CA THR A 29 3.40 18.30 -10.54
C THR A 29 4.55 18.11 -11.54
N ARG A 30 4.77 16.88 -12.02
CA ARG A 30 5.75 16.57 -13.08
C ARG A 30 5.45 17.31 -14.38
N LYS A 31 4.20 17.65 -14.66
CA LYS A 31 3.84 18.48 -15.84
C LYS A 31 4.40 19.90 -15.73
N TYR A 32 4.53 20.42 -14.51
CA TYR A 32 5.03 21.78 -14.23
C TYR A 32 6.52 21.81 -13.87
N ALA A 33 7.03 20.81 -13.15
CA ALA A 33 8.41 20.73 -12.68
C ALA A 33 8.97 19.30 -12.82
N ARG A 34 9.74 19.05 -13.88
CA ARG A 34 10.39 17.76 -14.18
C ARG A 34 11.74 17.62 -13.47
N THR A 35 11.74 17.61 -12.14
CA THR A 35 12.97 17.42 -11.37
C THR A 35 13.29 15.92 -11.22
N LYS A 36 14.57 15.59 -10.98
CA LYS A 36 15.00 14.21 -10.66
C LYS A 36 14.24 13.67 -9.43
N PHE A 37 13.90 14.55 -8.48
CA PHE A 37 13.14 14.24 -7.29
C PHE A 37 11.70 13.79 -7.61
N THR A 38 10.97 14.52 -8.46
CA THR A 38 9.60 14.14 -8.85
C THR A 38 9.58 12.80 -9.61
N ASN A 39 10.58 12.53 -10.46
CA ASN A 39 10.70 11.23 -11.14
C ASN A 39 10.97 10.09 -10.16
N ALA A 40 11.82 10.31 -9.14
CA ALA A 40 12.08 9.32 -8.10
C ALA A 40 10.82 9.03 -7.27
N LEU A 41 10.04 10.06 -6.91
CA LEU A 41 8.76 9.90 -6.23
C LEU A 41 7.76 9.08 -7.05
N VAL A 42 7.63 9.37 -8.35
CA VAL A 42 6.76 8.62 -9.26
C VAL A 42 7.18 7.15 -9.35
N ALA A 43 8.48 6.89 -9.49
CA ALA A 43 9.01 5.53 -9.57
C ALA A 43 8.77 4.75 -8.26
N LEU A 44 9.10 5.35 -7.12
CA LEU A 44 8.92 4.77 -5.80
C LEU A 44 7.43 4.47 -5.53
N THR A 45 6.56 5.44 -5.82
CA THR A 45 5.10 5.28 -5.65
C THR A 45 4.56 4.15 -6.53
N SER A 46 5.07 4.02 -7.76
CA SER A 46 4.68 2.94 -8.67
C SER A 46 5.09 1.56 -8.14
N VAL A 47 6.30 1.44 -7.58
CA VAL A 47 6.78 0.19 -6.96
C VAL A 47 5.91 -0.20 -5.78
N PHE A 48 5.64 0.74 -4.86
CA PHE A 48 4.77 0.49 -3.70
C PHE A 48 3.35 0.11 -4.14
N LEU A 49 2.83 0.72 -5.21
CA LEU A 49 1.51 0.42 -5.73
C LEU A 49 1.42 -1.03 -6.22
N ILE A 50 2.40 -1.47 -7.01
CA ILE A 50 2.48 -2.87 -7.48
C ILE A 50 2.65 -3.81 -6.28
N GLN A 51 3.51 -3.46 -5.32
CA GLN A 51 3.74 -4.26 -4.12
C GLN A 51 2.45 -4.46 -3.30
N HIS A 52 1.67 -3.42 -3.06
CA HIS A 52 0.43 -3.55 -2.28
C HIS A 52 -0.71 -4.22 -3.05
N LEU A 53 -0.77 -4.08 -4.38
CA LEU A 53 -1.67 -4.90 -5.21
C LEU A 53 -1.29 -6.38 -5.14
N TYR A 54 0.00 -6.69 -5.26
CA TYR A 54 0.50 -8.07 -5.16
C TYR A 54 0.25 -8.64 -3.75
N ALA A 55 0.48 -7.86 -2.70
CA ALA A 55 0.18 -8.25 -1.34
C ALA A 55 -1.31 -8.56 -1.14
N ALA A 56 -2.22 -7.74 -1.66
CA ALA A 56 -3.66 -8.01 -1.60
C ALA A 56 -4.02 -9.34 -2.30
N TYR A 57 -3.42 -9.62 -3.46
CA TYR A 57 -3.58 -10.90 -4.15
C TYR A 57 -3.03 -12.08 -3.33
N VAL A 58 -1.83 -11.95 -2.76
CA VAL A 58 -1.23 -12.99 -1.90
C VAL A 58 -2.09 -13.23 -0.66
N PHE A 59 -2.59 -12.19 -0.01
CA PHE A 59 -3.49 -12.33 1.14
C PHE A 59 -4.79 -13.03 0.75
N TYR A 60 -5.32 -12.76 -0.44
CA TYR A 60 -6.47 -13.50 -0.96
C TYR A 60 -6.14 -15.00 -1.13
N MET A 61 -5.04 -15.33 -1.81
CA MET A 61 -4.61 -16.72 -2.01
C MET A 61 -4.38 -17.45 -0.68
N MET A 62 -3.68 -16.81 0.26
CA MET A 62 -3.44 -17.35 1.60
C MET A 62 -4.75 -17.54 2.37
N SER A 63 -5.73 -16.65 2.20
CA SER A 63 -7.03 -16.78 2.86
C SER A 63 -7.88 -17.95 2.35
N VAL A 64 -7.61 -18.42 1.13
CA VAL A 64 -8.25 -19.59 0.53
C VAL A 64 -7.56 -20.87 1.01
N SER A 65 -6.23 -20.87 1.11
CA SER A 65 -5.45 -22.04 1.53
C SER A 65 -5.35 -22.24 3.05
N TYR A 66 -5.36 -21.15 3.82
CA TYR A 66 -5.08 -21.11 5.27
C TYR A 66 -6.11 -20.27 6.01
N SER A 67 -7.39 -20.51 5.72
CA SER A 67 -8.52 -19.67 6.13
C SER A 67 -8.63 -19.44 7.66
N GLU A 68 -8.20 -20.40 8.48
CA GLU A 68 -8.34 -20.38 9.95
C GLU A 68 -7.00 -20.27 10.71
N GLU A 69 -5.86 -20.25 10.01
CA GLU A 69 -4.54 -20.19 10.65
C GLU A 69 -4.18 -18.77 11.12
N MET A 70 -4.72 -18.40 12.28
CA MET A 70 -4.50 -17.08 12.89
C MET A 70 -3.02 -16.78 13.13
N HIS A 71 -2.21 -17.79 13.45
CA HIS A 71 -0.77 -17.63 13.75
C HIS A 71 0.03 -17.02 12.59
N ILE A 72 -0.43 -17.22 11.34
CA ILE A 72 0.21 -16.67 10.14
C ILE A 72 -0.40 -15.29 9.80
N ALA A 73 -1.71 -15.13 9.96
CA ALA A 73 -2.43 -13.92 9.60
C ALA A 73 -2.09 -12.72 10.51
N THR A 74 -1.88 -12.94 11.80
CA THR A 74 -1.60 -11.88 12.78
C THR A 74 -0.28 -11.13 12.55
N PRO A 75 0.88 -11.79 12.38
CA PRO A 75 2.14 -11.07 12.12
C PRO A 75 2.11 -10.33 10.78
N LEU A 76 1.47 -10.90 9.75
CA LEU A 76 1.26 -10.22 8.48
C LEU A 76 0.39 -8.97 8.63
N LEU A 77 -0.66 -9.05 9.45
CA LEU A 77 -1.50 -7.90 9.78
C LEU A 77 -0.71 -6.79 10.48
N MET A 78 0.12 -7.14 11.46
CA MET A 78 0.97 -6.17 12.14
C MET A 78 1.91 -5.45 11.16
N LEU A 79 2.57 -6.20 10.27
CA LEU A 79 3.43 -5.61 9.24
C LEU A 79 2.65 -4.68 8.31
N ASN A 80 1.43 -5.08 7.92
CA ASN A 80 0.60 -4.29 7.02
C ASN A 80 0.08 -3.00 7.70
N VAL A 81 -0.27 -3.07 8.99
CA VAL A 81 -0.65 -1.89 9.80
C VAL A 81 0.54 -0.94 9.99
N ILE A 82 1.74 -1.45 10.25
CA ILE A 82 2.96 -0.63 10.34
C ILE A 82 3.25 0.04 8.99
N GLY A 83 3.14 -0.70 7.89
CA GLY A 83 3.24 -0.17 6.53
C GLY A 83 2.23 0.94 6.26
N PHE A 84 0.96 0.73 6.67
CA PHE A 84 -0.10 1.73 6.56
C PHE A 84 0.20 2.99 7.38
N ALA A 85 0.67 2.84 8.63
CA ALA A 85 1.04 3.96 9.49
C ALA A 85 2.19 4.77 8.88
N GLY A 86 3.25 4.11 8.43
CA GLY A 86 4.37 4.75 7.74
C GLY A 86 3.93 5.50 6.49
N PHE A 87 3.05 4.89 5.68
CA PHE A 87 2.48 5.54 4.50
C PHE A 87 1.60 6.75 4.84
N THR A 88 0.80 6.67 5.90
CA THR A 88 -0.05 7.77 6.37
C THR A 88 0.80 8.96 6.80
N ILE A 89 1.90 8.72 7.54
CA ILE A 89 2.86 9.75 7.93
C ILE A 89 3.49 10.38 6.68
N PHE A 90 3.88 9.56 5.70
CA PHE A 90 4.45 10.05 4.44
C PHE A 90 3.48 10.95 3.68
N ILE A 91 2.20 10.58 3.58
CA ILE A 91 1.15 11.45 3.00
C ILE A 91 1.03 12.74 3.80
N TYR A 92 0.96 12.66 5.12
CA TYR A 92 0.81 13.83 5.99
C TYR A 92 1.95 14.84 5.76
N LEU A 93 3.20 14.38 5.76
CA LEU A 93 4.38 15.21 5.50
C LEU A 93 4.42 15.76 4.08
N SER A 94 3.81 15.09 3.10
CA SER A 94 3.74 15.59 1.73
C SER A 94 2.76 16.75 1.52
N ARG A 95 1.91 17.05 2.51
CA ARG A 95 0.93 18.15 2.48
C ARG A 95 1.37 19.41 3.24
N THR A 96 2.35 19.30 4.14
CA THR A 96 2.99 20.42 4.86
C THR A 96 4.09 21.04 4.04
#